data_AF-A0A7C3YL72-F1
#
_entry.id   AF-A0A7C3YL72-F1
#
_cell.length_a   1.000
_cell.length_b   1.000
_cell.length_c   1.000
_cell.angle_alpha   90.00
_cell.angle_beta   90.00
_cell.angle_gamma   90.00
#
_symmetry.space_group_name_H-M   'P 1'
#
loop_
_entity.id
_entity.type
_entity.pdbx_description
1 polymer ?
#
loop_
_entity_poly.entity_id
_entity_poly.type
_entity_poly.pdbx_seq_one_letter_code
_entity_poly.pdbx_strand_id
1 'polypeptide(L)'
;LYERRGLIRPQRSARNTRRYSLHDVERLRRIQQLTELGLNLAGVQQVLAMEEQLEELRRRVAALEARLAAARDELRREVERVERAHRHDLVPVARAALVHIGPRRHL
;
A
#
# COMPACT_ATOMS: atom_id res chain seq x y z
N LEU A 1 -8.62 21.06 -30.86
CA LEU A 1 -7.25 21.49 -30.51
C LEU A 1 -6.63 20.50 -29.52
N TYR A 2 -7.36 20.11 -28.47
CA TYR A 2 -6.97 19.08 -27.50
C TYR A 2 -6.78 17.66 -28.08
N GLU A 3 -7.70 17.19 -28.94
CA GLU A 3 -7.58 15.87 -29.59
C GLU A 3 -6.33 15.73 -30.46
N ARG A 4 -5.98 16.80 -31.22
CA ARG A 4 -4.77 16.83 -32.06
C ARG A 4 -3.47 16.76 -31.26
N ARG A 5 -3.50 17.17 -29.99
CA ARG A 5 -2.39 17.09 -29.04
C ARG A 5 -2.45 15.82 -28.19
N GLY A 6 -3.40 14.92 -28.45
CA GLY A 6 -3.53 13.65 -27.73
C GLY A 6 -4.05 13.75 -26.30
N LEU A 7 -4.44 14.94 -25.85
CA LEU A 7 -4.92 15.17 -24.48
C LEU A 7 -6.27 14.49 -24.19
N ILE A 8 -7.06 14.25 -25.24
CA ILE A 8 -8.34 13.55 -25.18
C ILE A 8 -8.49 12.68 -26.42
N ARG A 9 -9.05 11.49 -26.24
CA ARG A 9 -9.34 10.54 -27.32
C ARG A 9 -10.80 10.10 -27.23
N PRO A 10 -11.75 10.86 -27.81
CA PRO A 10 -13.15 10.48 -27.77
C PRO A 10 -13.36 9.19 -28.56
N GLN A 11 -14.27 8.34 -28.08
CA GLN A 11 -14.78 7.25 -28.91
C GLN A 11 -15.60 7.82 -30.07
N ARG A 12 -15.51 7.21 -31.24
CA ARG A 12 -16.32 7.58 -32.40
C ARG A 12 -17.46 6.60 -32.58
N SER A 13 -18.67 7.11 -32.82
CA SER A 13 -19.82 6.28 -33.19
C SER A 13 -19.67 5.75 -34.62
N ALA A 14 -20.49 4.76 -34.99
CA ALA A 14 -20.57 4.26 -36.37
C ALA A 14 -20.94 5.35 -37.41
N ARG A 15 -21.60 6.43 -36.97
CA ARG A 15 -21.90 7.62 -37.80
C ARG A 15 -20.83 8.72 -37.68
N ASN A 16 -19.64 8.39 -37.18
CA ASN A 16 -18.50 9.30 -37.00
C ASN A 16 -18.73 10.47 -36.02
N THR A 17 -19.70 10.36 -35.11
CA THR A 17 -19.95 11.36 -34.06
C THR A 17 -19.02 11.12 -32.87
N ARG A 18 -18.43 12.19 -32.32
CA ARG A 18 -17.60 12.09 -31.12
C ARG A 18 -18.48 11.82 -29.91
N ARG A 19 -18.16 10.77 -29.16
CA ARG A 19 -18.76 10.43 -27.88
C ARG A 19 -17.72 10.66 -26.80
N TYR A 20 -18.03 11.59 -25.91
CA TYR A 20 -17.23 11.84 -24.71
C TYR A 20 -17.81 11.01 -23.57
N SER A 21 -16.93 10.32 -22.85
CA SER A 21 -17.26 9.72 -21.56
C SER A 21 -17.30 10.79 -20.47
N LEU A 22 -17.84 10.44 -19.29
CA LEU A 22 -17.76 11.31 -18.11
C LEU A 22 -16.30 11.68 -17.78
N HIS A 23 -15.41 10.69 -17.87
CA HIS A 23 -13.98 10.90 -17.68
C HIS A 23 -13.38 11.91 -18.68
N ASP A 24 -13.82 11.88 -19.95
CA ASP A 24 -13.36 12.87 -20.94
C ASP A 24 -13.84 14.29 -20.59
N VAL A 25 -15.06 14.42 -20.05
CA VAL A 25 -15.60 15.71 -19.59
C VAL A 25 -14.82 16.24 -18.39
N GLU A 26 -14.49 15.38 -17.42
CA GLU A 26 -13.65 15.75 -16.28
C GLU A 26 -12.25 16.15 -16.73
N ARG A 27 -11.66 15.41 -17.68
CA ARG A 27 -10.35 15.75 -18.25
C ARG A 27 -10.38 17.10 -18.97
N LEU A 28 -11.45 17.42 -19.70
CA LEU A 28 -11.65 18.76 -20.31
C LEU A 28 -11.70 19.85 -19.24
N ARG A 29 -12.47 19.65 -18.17
CA ARG A 29 -12.56 20.61 -17.06
C ARG A 29 -11.20 20.84 -16.41
N ARG A 30 -10.41 19.78 -16.21
CA ARG A 30 -9.07 19.88 -15.63
C ARG A 30 -8.11 20.63 -16.56
N ILE A 31 -8.13 20.31 -17.86
CA ILE A 31 -7.35 21.04 -18.88
C ILE A 31 -7.70 22.53 -18.84
N GLN A 32 -8.99 22.86 -18.78
CA GLN A 32 -9.45 24.24 -18.73
C GLN A 32 -8.93 24.98 -17.49
N GLN A 33 -9.07 24.37 -16.31
CA GLN A 33 -8.52 24.94 -15.06
C GLN A 33 -7.01 25.19 -15.15
N LEU A 34 -6.24 24.24 -15.67
CA LEU A 34 -4.79 24.39 -15.78
C LEU A 34 -4.42 25.50 -16.79
N THR A 35 -5.17 25.64 -17.87
CA THR A 35 -4.97 26.76 -18.81
C THR A 35 -5.35 28.11 -18.21
N GLU A 36 -6.38 28.17 -17.35
CA GLU A 36 -6.77 29.40 -16.63
C GLU A 36 -5.71 29.83 -15.61
N LEU A 37 -4.93 28.87 -15.07
CA LEU A 37 -3.75 29.14 -14.24
C LEU A 37 -2.51 29.60 -15.06
N GLY A 38 -2.67 29.81 -16.36
CA GLY A 38 -1.62 30.33 -17.24
C GLY A 38 -0.69 29.27 -17.82
N LEU A 39 -0.98 27.97 -17.65
CA LEU A 39 -0.17 26.93 -18.28
C LEU A 39 -0.45 26.85 -19.78
N ASN A 40 0.61 26.78 -20.56
CA ASN A 40 0.50 26.39 -21.96
C ASN A 40 0.14 24.89 -22.07
N LEU A 41 -0.28 24.44 -23.25
CA LEU A 41 -0.73 23.06 -23.47
C LEU A 41 0.34 21.99 -23.22
N ALA A 42 1.63 22.31 -23.39
CA ALA A 42 2.71 21.38 -23.05
C ALA A 42 2.83 21.22 -21.54
N GLY A 43 2.72 22.32 -20.78
CA GLY A 43 2.63 22.31 -19.33
C GLY A 43 1.42 21.52 -18.82
N VAL A 44 0.24 21.74 -19.41
CA VAL A 44 -0.97 20.96 -19.08
C VAL A 44 -0.73 19.46 -19.30
N GLN A 45 -0.12 19.08 -20.42
CA GLN A 45 0.18 17.66 -20.69
C GLN A 45 1.09 17.04 -19.63
N GLN A 46 2.13 17.77 -19.21
CA GLN A 46 3.05 17.30 -18.17
C GLN A 46 2.34 17.15 -16.83
N VAL A 47 1.54 18.15 -16.43
CA VAL A 47 0.78 18.08 -15.17
C VAL A 47 -0.17 16.88 -15.16
N LEU A 48 -0.94 16.67 -16.23
CA LEU A 48 -1.85 15.53 -16.31
C LEU A 48 -1.12 14.18 -16.25
N ALA A 49 0.05 14.07 -16.90
CA ALA A 49 0.86 12.87 -16.83
C ALA A 49 1.41 12.63 -15.41
N MET A 50 1.85 13.69 -14.73
CA MET A 50 2.30 13.63 -13.34
C MET A 50 1.17 13.26 -12.37
N GLU A 51 -0.04 13.79 -12.58
CA GLU A 51 -1.23 13.41 -11.80
C GLU A 51 -1.54 11.92 -11.97
N GLU A 52 -1.50 11.41 -13.21
CA GLU A 52 -1.74 9.99 -13.50
C GLU A 52 -0.67 9.08 -12.86
N GLN A 53 0.61 9.48 -12.94
CA GLN A 53 1.71 8.79 -12.25
C GLN A 53 1.57 8.82 -10.73
N LEU A 54 1.15 9.95 -10.16
CA LEU A 54 0.94 10.10 -8.73
C LEU A 54 -0.19 9.18 -8.23
N GLU A 55 -1.29 9.10 -8.98
CA GLU A 55 -2.37 8.16 -8.69
C GLU A 55 -1.90 6.71 -8.76
N GLU A 56 -1.11 6.35 -9.77
CA GLU A 56 -0.54 5.01 -9.88
C GLU A 56 0.38 4.67 -8.70
N LEU A 57 1.27 5.59 -8.33
CA LEU A 57 2.15 5.41 -7.17
C LEU A 57 1.34 5.25 -5.88
N ARG A 58 0.32 6.08 -5.67
CA ARG A 58 -0.58 5.95 -4.51
C ARG A 58 -1.27 4.59 -4.46
N ARG A 59 -1.77 4.10 -5.59
CA ARG A 59 -2.36 2.74 -5.68
C ARG A 59 -1.33 1.66 -5.34
N ARG A 60 -0.09 1.79 -5.80
CA ARG A 60 0.98 0.83 -5.52
C ARG A 60 1.38 0.83 -4.05
N VAL A 61 1.50 2.01 -3.43
CA VAL A 61 1.79 2.14 -1.99
C VAL A 61 0.69 1.48 -1.16
N ALA A 62 -0.59 1.80 -1.43
CA ALA A 62 -1.71 1.20 -0.71
C ALA A 62 -1.73 -0.34 -0.84
N ALA A 63 -1.43 -0.87 -2.03
CA ALA A 63 -1.34 -2.31 -2.25
C ALA A 63 -0.17 -2.96 -1.48
N LEU A 64 0.98 -2.30 -1.40
CA LEU A 64 2.13 -2.78 -0.63
C LEU A 64 1.87 -2.73 0.87
N GLU A 65 1.25 -1.67 1.37
CA GLU A 65 0.84 -1.54 2.77
C GLU A 65 -0.13 -2.65 3.17
N ALA A 66 -1.13 -2.95 2.32
CA ALA A 66 -2.05 -4.05 2.54
C ALA A 66 -1.35 -5.42 2.61
N ARG A 67 -0.38 -5.66 1.71
CA ARG A 67 0.43 -6.90 1.73
C ARG A 67 1.29 -7.00 3.00
N LEU A 68 1.91 -5.90 3.42
CA LEU A 68 2.71 -5.87 4.64
C LEU A 68 1.86 -6.12 5.88
N ALA A 69 0.65 -5.55 5.94
CA ALA A 69 -0.30 -5.81 7.01
C ALA A 69 -0.68 -7.30 7.07
N ALA A 70 -1.04 -7.89 5.93
CA ALA A 70 -1.39 -9.32 5.85
C ALA A 70 -0.23 -10.23 6.30
N ALA A 71 1.00 -9.95 5.85
CA ALA A 71 2.18 -10.72 6.24
C ALA A 71 2.49 -10.59 7.74
N ARG A 72 2.31 -9.40 8.32
CA ARG A 72 2.46 -9.18 9.78
C ARG A 72 1.43 -9.96 10.58
N ASP A 73 0.19 -10.00 10.11
CA ASP A 73 -0.88 -10.77 10.78
C ASP A 73 -0.62 -12.27 10.69
N GLU A 74 -0.12 -12.77 9.55
CA GLU A 74 0.27 -14.16 9.39
C GLU A 74 1.42 -14.54 10.33
N LEU A 75 2.48 -13.73 10.38
CA LEU A 75 3.60 -13.94 11.30
C LEU A 75 3.14 -13.94 12.76
N ARG A 76 2.25 -13.01 13.14
CA ARG A 76 1.71 -12.96 14.50
C ARG A 76 0.97 -14.26 14.85
N ARG A 77 0.12 -14.75 13.94
CA ARG A 77 -0.61 -16.01 14.13
C ARG A 77 0.33 -17.21 14.24
N GLU A 78 1.44 -17.22 13.50
CA GLU A 78 2.44 -18.27 13.60
C GLU A 78 3.11 -18.26 14.98
N VAL A 79 3.57 -17.10 15.45
CA VAL A 79 4.18 -16.95 16.77
C VAL A 79 3.21 -17.41 17.86
N GLU A 80 1.94 -16.98 17.81
CA GLU A 80 0.91 -17.41 18.76
C GLU A 80 0.63 -18.92 18.72
N ARG A 81 0.80 -19.59 17.57
CA ARG A 81 0.69 -21.05 17.49
C ARG A 81 1.89 -21.73 18.13
N VAL A 82 3.10 -21.29 17.79
CA VAL A 82 4.36 -21.85 18.30
C VAL A 82 4.45 -21.69 19.82
N GLU A 83 4.12 -20.51 20.35
CA GLU A 83 4.08 -20.26 21.79
C GLU A 83 3.07 -21.19 22.49
N ARG A 84 1.88 -21.39 21.91
CA ARG A 84 0.88 -22.31 22.48
C ARG A 84 1.34 -23.76 22.44
N ALA A 85 1.96 -24.21 21.36
CA ALA A 85 2.50 -25.56 21.25
C ALA A 85 3.59 -25.79 22.31
N HIS A 86 4.55 -24.88 22.44
CA HIS A 86 5.66 -25.02 23.39
C HIS A 86 5.27 -24.78 24.85
N ARG A 87 4.16 -24.08 25.14
CA ARG A 87 3.66 -23.92 26.51
C ARG A 87 3.36 -25.26 27.19
N HIS A 88 3.09 -26.32 26.42
CA HIS A 88 2.88 -27.67 26.94
C HIS A 88 4.18 -28.45 27.17
N ASP A 89 5.29 -28.04 26.55
CA ASP A 89 6.59 -28.71 26.65
C ASP A 89 7.48 -28.13 27.77
N LEU A 90 7.15 -26.94 28.29
CA LEU A 90 7.89 -26.30 29.37
C LEU A 90 7.53 -26.90 30.74
N VAL A 91 8.44 -27.71 31.29
CA VAL A 91 8.34 -28.19 32.68
C VAL A 91 8.89 -27.12 33.63
N PRO A 92 8.09 -26.58 34.58
CA PRO A 92 8.59 -25.65 35.57
C PRO A 92 9.51 -26.40 36.54
N VAL A 93 10.81 -26.13 36.47
CA VAL A 93 11.78 -26.67 37.43
C VAL A 93 11.62 -25.87 38.73
N ALA A 94 11.01 -26.47 39.74
CA ALA A 94 11.05 -25.92 41.09
C ALA A 94 12.52 -25.79 41.51
N ARG A 95 12.94 -24.60 41.94
CA ARG A 95 14.29 -24.39 42.51
C ARG A 95 14.44 -25.30 43.73
N ALA A 96 15.13 -26.43 43.56
CA ALA A 96 15.53 -27.27 44.68
C ALA A 96 16.43 -26.42 45.59
N ALA A 97 16.06 -26.32 46.87
CA ALA A 97 16.87 -25.65 47.87
C ALA A 97 18.23 -26.35 47.95
N LEU A 98 19.31 -25.59 47.72
CA LEU A 98 20.68 -26.04 47.95
C LEU A 98 20.85 -26.39 49.43
N VAL A 99 20.93 -27.67 49.77
CA VAL A 99 21.29 -28.13 51.11
C VAL A 99 22.81 -28.06 51.23
N HIS A 100 23.32 -27.11 52.02
CA HIS A 100 24.73 -27.05 52.38
C HIS A 100 25.05 -28.11 53.43
N ILE A 101 25.80 -29.15 53.06
CA ILE A 101 26.31 -30.15 54.00
C ILE A 101 27.64 -29.64 54.57
N GLY A 102 27.59 -29.04 55.75
CA GLY A 102 28.78 -28.65 56.52
C GLY A 102 29.49 -29.87 57.13
N PRO A 103 30.82 -29.80 57.36
CA PRO A 103 31.59 -30.95 57.83
C PRO A 103 31.22 -31.32 59.27
N ARG A 104 30.96 -32.61 59.49
CA ARG A 104 30.75 -33.20 60.84
C ARG A 104 32.05 -33.16 61.62
N ARG A 105 32.09 -32.39 62.71
CA ARG A 105 33.14 -32.50 63.74
C ARG A 105 32.98 -33.84 64.45
N HIS A 106 34.00 -34.69 64.34
CA HIS A 106 34.24 -35.75 65.31
C HIS A 106 35.16 -35.20 66.41
N LEU A 107 34.79 -35.58 67.63
CA LEU A 107 35.33 -35.31 68.96
C LEU A 107 36.85 -35.13 69.04
#